data_AF-A0A7H4PB37-F1
#
_entry.id   AF-A0A7H4PB37-F1
#
_cell.length_a   1.000
_cell.length_b   1.000
_cell.length_c   1.000
_cell.angle_alpha   90.00
_cell.angle_beta   90.00
_cell.angle_gamma   90.00
#
_symmetry.space_group_name_H-M   'P 1'
#
loop_
_entity.id
_entity.type
_entity.pdbx_description
1 polymer ?
#
loop_
_entity_poly.entity_id
_entity_poly.type
_entity_poly.pdbx_seq_one_letter_code
_entity_poly.pdbx_strand_id
1 'polypeptide(L)'
;MNTNTGIIGTMGTGKTQFTKSLVTQLMRNQSCNVDGKPIGLLIFDYKSDYVDEAFLNATGAKKYKLFKLPYNPLSLFGDTPMLPIHTAGGLSETMAKAYGLGHKQQLKLENLILECYEAAGISPEEPTTWSRTAPTIEDVWQRFLDQEKVEEDSLYAALSKLARYKIFETIPEKMTSLYELIDGVTVIELAGYPPEVQNLVVALTLDLFYAQMQKRGKPMVRGDYRQLTKMILVDEADNFMRQDFSSLRKILKEGREYGVGVILSTQEITHFKTGDNNYASYILTWVIHRVSEIRNADIKAVLNVDDKGDQESLMGQIRQLEKHFSLYVDGGKKVRKMRDKAFWELSGNE
;
A
#
# COMPACT_ATOMS: atom_id res chain seq x y z
N MET A 1 -19.06 -7.64 0.45
CA MET A 1 -17.86 -8.51 0.59
C MET A 1 -16.62 -7.64 0.87
N ASN A 2 -15.55 -8.17 1.48
CA ASN A 2 -14.25 -7.46 1.57
C ASN A 2 -13.60 -7.46 0.18
N THR A 3 -13.02 -6.34 -0.25
CA THR A 3 -12.39 -6.16 -1.57
C THR A 3 -10.91 -6.52 -1.60
N ASN A 4 -10.36 -6.97 -0.48
CA ASN A 4 -8.98 -7.45 -0.40
C ASN A 4 -8.77 -8.66 -1.32
N THR A 5 -7.83 -8.51 -2.26
CA THR A 5 -7.55 -9.49 -3.31
C THR A 5 -6.07 -9.90 -3.27
N GLY A 6 -5.83 -11.21 -3.27
CA GLY A 6 -4.50 -11.78 -3.40
C GLY A 6 -4.31 -12.33 -4.81
N ILE A 7 -3.21 -11.93 -5.46
CA ILE A 7 -2.85 -12.45 -6.78
C ILE A 7 -1.51 -13.17 -6.64
N ILE A 8 -1.49 -14.46 -6.96
CA ILE A 8 -0.25 -15.27 -6.90
C ILE A 8 0.05 -15.90 -8.25
N GLY A 9 1.34 -16.09 -8.52
CA GLY A 9 1.80 -16.68 -9.78
C GLY A 9 3.29 -16.48 -9.99
N THR A 10 3.97 -17.52 -10.45
CA THR A 10 5.39 -17.43 -10.83
C THR A 10 5.59 -16.52 -12.04
N MET A 11 6.85 -16.14 -12.30
CA MET A 11 7.21 -15.30 -13.43
C MET A 11 6.71 -15.88 -14.76
N GLY A 12 6.21 -15.00 -15.64
CA GLY A 12 5.76 -15.37 -16.98
C GLY A 12 4.37 -16.01 -17.09
N THR A 13 3.63 -16.15 -15.98
CA THR A 13 2.28 -16.75 -15.96
C THR A 13 1.16 -15.86 -16.48
N GLY A 14 1.41 -14.56 -16.62
CA GLY A 14 0.42 -13.57 -17.01
C GLY A 14 -0.09 -12.68 -15.87
N LYS A 15 0.41 -12.88 -14.64
CA LYS A 15 0.05 -12.12 -13.43
C LYS A 15 -0.03 -10.59 -13.66
N THR A 16 1.07 -9.96 -14.08
CA THR A 16 1.12 -8.51 -14.31
C THR A 16 0.10 -8.05 -15.35
N GLN A 17 -0.14 -8.86 -16.39
CA GLN A 17 -1.08 -8.55 -17.47
C GLN A 17 -2.53 -8.66 -17.00
N PHE A 18 -2.82 -9.66 -16.17
CA PHE A 18 -4.10 -9.75 -15.46
C PHE A 18 -4.29 -8.56 -14.51
N THR A 19 -3.29 -8.20 -13.70
CA THR A 19 -3.40 -7.09 -12.75
C THR A 19 -3.65 -5.75 -13.46
N LYS A 20 -2.92 -5.44 -14.55
CA LYS A 20 -3.18 -4.28 -15.40
C LYS A 20 -4.59 -4.28 -15.97
N SER A 21 -5.04 -5.45 -16.45
CA SER A 21 -6.38 -5.64 -16.99
C SER A 21 -7.46 -5.41 -15.93
N LEU A 22 -7.26 -5.93 -14.72
CA LEU A 22 -8.15 -5.73 -13.57
C LEU A 22 -8.27 -4.24 -13.23
N VAL A 23 -7.15 -3.53 -13.08
CA VAL A 23 -7.16 -2.09 -12.81
C VAL A 23 -7.89 -1.33 -13.91
N THR A 24 -7.58 -1.62 -15.17
CA THR A 24 -8.21 -0.97 -16.33
C THR A 24 -9.72 -1.21 -16.35
N GLN A 25 -10.16 -2.45 -16.11
CA GLN A 25 -11.58 -2.78 -16.06
C GLN A 25 -12.29 -2.13 -14.87
N LEU A 26 -11.65 -2.06 -13.70
CA LEU A 26 -12.20 -1.35 -12.54
C LEU A 26 -12.45 0.12 -12.86
N MET A 27 -11.48 0.80 -13.48
CA MET A 27 -11.63 2.21 -13.85
C MET A 27 -12.68 2.43 -14.93
N ARG A 28 -12.73 1.57 -15.96
CA ARG A 28 -13.73 1.66 -17.04
C ARG A 28 -15.16 1.38 -16.55
N ASN A 29 -15.31 0.54 -15.51
CA ASN A 29 -16.61 0.16 -14.96
C ASN A 29 -16.94 0.86 -13.63
N GLN A 30 -16.24 1.93 -13.26
CA GLN A 30 -16.45 2.62 -11.98
C GLN A 30 -17.86 3.25 -11.85
N SER A 31 -18.58 3.45 -12.95
CA SER A 31 -19.99 3.84 -12.94
C SER A 31 -20.90 2.81 -12.26
N CYS A 32 -20.45 1.55 -12.17
CA CYS A 32 -21.14 0.48 -11.44
C CYS A 32 -20.88 0.51 -9.93
N ASN A 33 -20.01 1.41 -9.44
CA ASN A 33 -19.85 1.65 -8.01
C ASN A 33 -21.15 2.24 -7.42
N VAL A 34 -21.30 2.14 -6.10
CA VAL A 34 -22.45 2.75 -5.41
C VAL A 34 -22.46 4.26 -5.71
N ASP A 35 -23.61 4.76 -6.15
CA ASP A 35 -23.85 6.12 -6.65
C ASP A 35 -22.95 6.57 -7.81
N GLY A 36 -22.37 5.62 -8.55
CA GLY A 36 -21.42 5.91 -9.63
C GLY A 36 -20.19 6.70 -9.17
N LYS A 37 -19.84 6.59 -7.87
CA LYS A 37 -18.74 7.37 -7.31
C LYS A 37 -17.39 6.93 -7.90
N PRO A 38 -16.48 7.87 -8.19
CA PRO A 38 -15.18 7.54 -8.72
C PRO A 38 -14.34 6.76 -7.70
N ILE A 39 -13.48 5.89 -8.20
CA ILE A 39 -12.56 5.08 -7.40
C ILE A 39 -11.16 5.67 -7.55
N GLY A 40 -10.49 5.98 -6.44
CA GLY A 40 -9.06 6.27 -6.47
C GLY A 40 -8.24 5.01 -6.30
N LEU A 41 -7.13 4.85 -7.04
CA LEU A 41 -6.28 3.66 -6.94
C LEU A 41 -4.81 4.07 -6.86
N LEU A 42 -4.14 3.67 -5.78
CA LEU A 42 -2.71 3.91 -5.54
C LEU A 42 -1.92 2.64 -5.87
N ILE A 43 -0.98 2.73 -6.80
CA ILE A 43 -0.09 1.63 -7.19
C ILE A 43 1.33 1.92 -6.69
N PHE A 44 1.91 0.98 -5.95
CA PHE A 44 3.33 0.94 -5.66
C PHE A 44 4.02 0.01 -6.66
N ASP A 45 4.76 0.58 -7.60
CA ASP A 45 5.36 -0.13 -8.74
C ASP A 45 6.86 -0.36 -8.54
N TYR A 46 7.21 -1.56 -8.09
CA TYR A 46 8.59 -1.97 -7.81
C TYR A 46 9.41 -2.27 -9.06
N LYS A 47 8.78 -2.55 -10.21
CA LYS A 47 9.44 -3.05 -11.42
C LYS A 47 9.26 -2.17 -12.65
N SER A 48 8.65 -1.00 -12.50
CA SER A 48 8.25 -0.14 -13.62
C SER A 48 7.30 -0.86 -14.60
N ASP A 49 6.47 -1.76 -14.06
CA ASP A 49 5.49 -2.47 -14.87
C ASP A 49 4.28 -1.59 -15.20
N TYR A 50 3.92 -0.59 -14.40
CA TYR A 50 2.68 0.20 -14.51
C TYR A 50 2.90 1.63 -15.02
N VAL A 51 4.03 1.85 -15.71
CA VAL A 51 4.45 3.18 -16.19
C VAL A 51 4.58 3.26 -17.71
N ASP A 52 4.25 2.19 -18.44
CA ASP A 52 4.23 2.19 -19.89
C ASP A 52 3.05 3.03 -20.44
N GLU A 53 3.25 3.64 -21.61
CA GLU A 53 2.28 4.54 -22.20
C GLU A 53 0.92 3.89 -22.45
N ALA A 54 0.88 2.60 -22.80
CA ALA A 54 -0.38 1.90 -23.05
C ALA A 54 -1.22 1.83 -21.77
N PHE A 55 -0.61 1.46 -20.64
CA PHE A 55 -1.28 1.43 -19.34
C PHE A 55 -1.69 2.83 -18.88
N LEU A 56 -0.80 3.83 -18.98
CA LEU A 56 -1.10 5.20 -18.60
C LEU A 56 -2.29 5.77 -19.40
N ASN A 57 -2.29 5.58 -20.72
CA ASN A 57 -3.38 6.04 -21.60
C ASN A 57 -4.70 5.30 -21.34
N ALA A 58 -4.65 3.99 -21.11
CA ALA A 58 -5.86 3.19 -20.88
C ALA A 58 -6.56 3.50 -19.54
N THR A 59 -5.82 4.04 -18.56
CA THR A 59 -6.30 4.29 -17.20
C THR A 59 -6.34 5.77 -16.82
N GLY A 60 -5.71 6.65 -17.59
CA GLY A 60 -5.49 8.05 -17.22
C GLY A 60 -4.55 8.20 -16.02
N ALA A 61 -3.65 7.24 -15.80
CA ALA A 61 -2.84 7.18 -14.59
C ALA A 61 -1.83 8.34 -14.50
N LYS A 62 -1.70 8.89 -13.29
CA LYS A 62 -0.69 9.90 -12.94
C LYS A 62 0.52 9.20 -12.34
N LYS A 63 1.69 9.36 -12.96
CA LYS A 63 2.95 8.76 -12.52
C LYS A 63 3.75 9.73 -11.64
N TYR A 64 4.23 9.24 -10.52
CA TYR A 64 5.17 9.91 -9.61
C TYR A 64 6.42 9.06 -9.43
N LYS A 65 7.57 9.72 -9.33
CA LYS A 65 8.82 9.09 -8.90
C LYS A 65 9.05 9.41 -7.43
N LEU A 66 10.02 8.74 -6.80
CA LEU A 66 10.48 9.10 -5.44
C LEU A 66 11.35 10.37 -5.48
N PHE A 67 10.71 11.48 -5.85
CA PHE A 67 11.28 12.82 -5.90
C PHE A 67 10.14 13.84 -5.81
N LYS A 68 10.14 14.63 -4.74
CA LYS A 68 9.14 15.66 -4.44
C LYS A 68 7.71 15.14 -4.53
N LEU A 69 7.46 14.01 -3.87
CA LEU A 69 6.11 13.51 -3.67
C LEU A 69 5.26 14.59 -3.00
N PRO A 70 4.11 14.98 -3.58
CA PRO A 70 3.39 16.21 -3.22
C PRO A 70 2.50 16.03 -1.99
N TYR A 71 3.03 15.38 -0.95
CA TYR A 71 2.36 15.18 0.32
C TYR A 71 3.41 15.09 1.43
N ASN A 72 3.01 15.49 2.63
CA ASN A 72 3.89 15.47 3.79
C ASN A 72 3.46 14.38 4.78
N PRO A 73 4.32 13.38 5.06
CA PRO A 73 4.06 12.32 6.04
C PRO A 73 3.77 12.82 7.47
N LEU A 74 4.21 14.03 7.81
CA LEU A 74 3.97 14.68 9.11
C LEU A 74 2.67 15.51 9.13
N SER A 75 1.86 15.45 8.08
CA SER A 75 0.57 16.15 8.08
C SER A 75 -0.40 15.52 9.07
N LEU A 76 -1.10 16.35 9.86
CA LEU A 76 -2.02 15.91 10.91
C LEU A 76 -3.44 15.68 10.36
N PHE A 77 -3.98 14.49 10.58
CA PHE A 77 -5.34 14.13 10.18
C PHE A 77 -6.10 13.44 11.32
N GLY A 78 -7.23 14.04 11.70
CA GLY A 78 -8.14 13.50 12.71
C GLY A 78 -8.31 14.46 13.89
N ASP A 79 -8.90 13.93 14.94
CA ASP A 79 -9.27 14.62 16.19
C ASP A 79 -8.87 13.84 17.45
N THR A 80 -8.07 12.77 17.28
CA THR A 80 -7.53 11.99 18.39
C THR A 80 -6.77 12.90 19.36
N PRO A 81 -7.07 12.89 20.67
CA PRO A 81 -6.30 13.65 21.66
C PRO A 81 -4.80 13.42 21.52
N MET A 82 -3.99 14.47 21.60
CA MET A 82 -2.53 14.41 21.43
C MET A 82 -2.08 13.95 20.02
N LEU A 83 -2.84 14.29 18.96
CA LEU A 83 -2.57 13.87 17.58
C LEU A 83 -1.11 14.07 17.10
N PRO A 84 -0.42 15.19 17.41
CA PRO A 84 0.99 15.36 17.01
C PRO A 84 1.91 14.28 17.61
N ILE A 85 1.68 13.86 18.85
CA ILE A 85 2.45 12.80 19.51
C ILE A 85 2.18 11.45 18.84
N HIS A 86 0.91 11.12 18.57
CA HIS A 86 0.57 9.90 17.85
C HIS A 86 1.21 9.85 16.45
N THR A 87 1.25 10.99 15.75
CA THR A 87 1.86 11.09 14.41
C THR A 87 3.38 10.95 14.48
N ALA A 88 4.03 11.65 15.43
CA ALA A 88 5.47 11.55 15.66
C ALA A 88 5.90 10.13 16.04
N GLY A 89 5.19 9.51 16.99
CA GLY A 89 5.45 8.15 17.44
C GLY A 89 5.23 7.11 16.33
N GLY A 90 4.15 7.24 15.56
CA GLY A 90 3.85 6.36 14.44
C GLY A 90 4.91 6.42 13.34
N LEU A 91 5.31 7.63 12.93
CA LEU A 91 6.40 7.81 11.95
C LEU A 91 7.72 7.26 12.48
N SER A 92 8.02 7.49 13.76
CA SER A 92 9.23 7.01 14.42
C SER A 92 9.26 5.48 14.52
N GLU A 93 8.13 4.83 14.79
CA GLU A 93 7.99 3.37 14.77
C GLU A 93 8.23 2.81 13.36
N THR A 94 7.66 3.43 12.33
CA THR A 94 7.86 3.02 10.94
C THR A 94 9.32 3.17 10.50
N MET A 95 9.97 4.29 10.83
CA MET A 95 11.40 4.49 10.61
C MET A 95 12.24 3.47 11.38
N ALA A 96 11.91 3.21 12.65
CA ALA A 96 12.59 2.23 13.48
C ALA A 96 12.53 0.83 12.89
N LYS A 97 11.37 0.45 12.36
CA LYS A 97 11.20 -0.84 11.72
C LYS A 97 11.96 -0.97 10.40
N ALA A 98 11.90 0.07 9.55
CA ALA A 98 12.54 0.05 8.24
C ALA A 98 14.07 0.10 8.30
N TYR A 99 14.64 0.77 9.30
CA TYR A 99 16.09 1.00 9.43
C TYR A 99 16.73 0.32 10.65
N GLY A 100 15.97 -0.48 11.40
CA GLY A 100 16.46 -1.17 12.59
C GLY A 100 16.92 -0.21 13.68
N LEU A 101 16.19 0.88 13.90
CA LEU A 101 16.56 1.85 14.94
C LEU A 101 16.32 1.27 16.33
N GLY A 102 17.29 1.46 17.23
CA GLY A 102 17.12 1.12 18.64
C GLY A 102 16.19 2.09 19.36
N HIS A 103 15.70 1.70 20.55
CA HIS A 103 14.75 2.52 21.33
C HIS A 103 15.22 3.97 21.57
N LYS A 104 16.52 4.18 21.80
CA LYS A 104 17.07 5.54 21.99
C LYS A 104 16.98 6.39 20.73
N GLN A 105 17.25 5.80 19.57
CA GLN A 105 17.18 6.48 18.27
C GLN A 105 15.73 6.78 17.90
N GLN A 106 14.82 5.83 18.17
CA GLN A 106 13.38 6.05 17.96
C GLN A 106 12.86 7.20 18.82
N LEU A 107 13.17 7.21 20.12
CA LEU A 107 12.76 8.29 21.03
C LEU A 107 13.38 9.63 20.61
N LYS A 108 14.65 9.62 20.17
CA LYS A 108 15.33 10.81 19.66
C LYS A 108 14.60 11.38 18.44
N LEU A 109 14.21 10.53 17.48
CA LEU A 109 13.46 10.94 16.30
C LEU A 109 12.09 11.51 16.68
N GLU A 110 11.37 10.86 17.59
CA GLU A 110 10.07 11.32 18.05
C GLU A 110 10.16 12.72 18.67
N ASN A 111 11.14 12.95 19.55
CA ASN A 111 11.37 14.27 20.14
C ASN A 111 11.73 15.33 19.09
N LEU A 112 12.58 15.00 18.12
CA LEU A 112 12.93 15.92 17.04
C LEU A 112 11.72 16.36 16.22
N ILE A 113 10.81 15.43 15.94
CA ILE A 113 9.56 15.71 15.24
C ILE A 113 8.67 16.63 16.09
N LEU A 114 8.56 16.38 17.39
CA LEU A 114 7.78 17.21 18.31
C LEU A 114 8.35 18.62 18.44
N GLU A 115 9.66 18.79 18.51
CA GLU A 115 10.32 20.09 18.47
C GLU A 115 10.01 20.84 17.17
N CYS A 116 9.95 20.13 16.03
CA CYS A 116 9.58 20.75 14.75
C CYS A 116 8.10 21.16 14.72
N TYR A 117 7.20 20.38 15.34
CA TYR A 117 5.81 20.80 15.50
C TYR A 117 5.70 22.05 16.37
N GLU A 118 6.40 22.09 17.50
CA GLU A 118 6.42 23.25 18.40
C GLU A 118 6.94 24.51 17.67
N ALA A 119 8.02 24.38 16.88
CA ALA A 119 8.56 25.47 16.07
C ALA A 119 7.57 25.95 14.99
N ALA A 120 6.73 25.05 14.46
CA ALA A 120 5.62 25.38 13.56
C ALA A 120 4.38 25.94 14.31
N GLY A 121 4.47 26.09 15.64
CA GLY A 121 3.38 26.54 16.49
C GLY A 121 2.27 25.51 16.68
N ILE A 122 2.57 24.22 16.53
CA ILE A 122 1.61 23.13 16.73
C ILE A 122 1.84 22.54 18.12
N SER A 123 0.84 22.64 18.99
CA SER A 123 0.88 22.09 20.35
C SER A 123 0.04 20.81 20.43
N PRO A 124 0.58 19.71 21.01
CA PRO A 124 -0.18 18.49 21.24
C PRO A 124 -1.46 18.66 22.05
N GLU A 125 -1.47 19.61 22.99
CA GLU A 125 -2.60 19.82 23.91
C GLU A 125 -3.66 20.78 23.34
N GLU A 126 -3.37 21.44 22.21
CA GLU A 126 -4.23 22.48 21.62
C GLU A 126 -4.73 22.09 20.22
N PRO A 127 -5.89 21.40 20.10
CA PRO A 127 -6.42 20.93 18.82
C PRO A 127 -6.64 22.03 17.77
N THR A 128 -6.87 23.26 18.21
CA THR A 128 -7.03 24.43 17.32
C THR A 128 -5.76 24.77 16.54
N THR A 129 -4.60 24.27 16.97
CA THR A 129 -3.32 24.48 16.30
C THR A 129 -3.02 23.44 15.22
N TRP A 130 -3.71 22.29 15.22
CA TRP A 130 -3.38 21.15 14.34
C TRP A 130 -3.70 21.39 12.86
N SER A 131 -4.43 22.46 12.53
CA SER A 131 -4.66 22.91 11.15
C SER A 131 -3.56 23.82 10.60
N ARG A 132 -2.54 24.17 11.40
CA ARG A 132 -1.37 24.91 10.93
C ARG A 132 -0.54 24.02 9.99
N THR A 133 0.30 24.65 9.18
CA THR A 133 1.22 23.92 8.29
C THR A 133 2.17 23.07 9.11
N ALA A 134 2.10 21.75 8.91
CA ALA A 134 2.99 20.80 9.58
C ALA A 134 4.44 20.92 9.09
N PRO A 135 5.44 20.66 9.95
CA PRO A 135 6.83 20.59 9.54
C PRO A 135 7.07 19.48 8.53
N THR A 136 8.13 19.59 7.75
CA THR A 136 8.52 18.63 6.71
C THR A 136 9.63 17.70 7.18
N ILE A 137 9.91 16.65 6.41
CA ILE A 137 11.07 15.78 6.69
C ILE A 137 12.38 16.58 6.60
N GLU A 138 12.44 17.60 5.74
CA GLU A 138 13.60 18.49 5.67
C GLU A 138 13.78 19.29 6.96
N ASP A 139 12.70 19.79 7.57
CA ASP A 139 12.77 20.50 8.84
C ASP A 139 13.32 19.59 9.96
N VAL A 140 12.85 18.34 10.02
CA VAL A 140 13.36 17.34 10.98
C VAL A 140 14.84 17.02 10.71
N TRP A 141 15.24 16.94 9.44
CA TRP A 141 16.62 16.71 9.06
C TRP A 141 17.54 17.87 9.46
N GLN A 142 17.14 19.11 9.20
CA GLN A 142 17.90 20.29 9.62
C GLN A 142 17.98 20.36 11.15
N ARG A 143 16.87 20.12 11.85
CA ARG A 143 16.85 20.08 13.32
C ARG A 143 17.78 19.01 13.90
N PHE A 144 17.88 17.86 13.24
CA PHE A 144 18.83 16.81 13.61
C PHE A 144 20.30 17.23 13.39
N LEU A 145 20.59 17.99 12.32
CA LEU A 145 21.94 18.50 12.04
C LEU A 145 22.37 19.65 12.97
N ASP A 146 21.43 20.44 13.47
CA ASP A 146 21.68 21.58 14.35
C ASP A 146 22.04 21.19 15.79
N GLN A 147 22.05 19.89 16.11
CA GLN A 147 22.45 19.40 17.42
C GLN A 147 23.95 19.59 17.65
N GLU A 148 24.36 19.88 18.90
CA GLU A 148 25.78 20.05 19.28
C GLU A 148 26.66 18.85 18.85
N LYS A 149 26.08 17.65 18.87
CA LYS A 149 26.70 16.42 18.41
C LYS A 149 25.75 15.63 17.53
N VAL A 150 26.12 15.50 16.25
CA VAL A 150 25.44 14.66 15.28
C VAL A 150 26.11 13.28 15.25
N GLU A 151 25.36 12.23 15.53
CA GLU A 151 25.85 10.85 15.43
C GLU A 151 25.53 10.31 14.04
N GLU A 152 26.54 9.82 13.31
CA GLU A 152 26.39 9.20 11.99
C GLU A 152 25.96 7.73 12.10
N ASP A 153 24.81 7.52 12.74
CA ASP A 153 24.24 6.20 13.02
C ASP A 153 23.12 5.81 12.01
N SER A 154 22.36 4.76 12.32
CA SER A 154 21.23 4.34 11.49
C SER A 154 20.10 5.39 11.39
N LEU A 155 19.93 6.27 12.39
CA LEU A 155 18.97 7.36 12.33
C LEU A 155 19.44 8.45 11.35
N TYR A 156 20.74 8.80 11.39
CA TYR A 156 21.34 9.66 10.37
C TYR A 156 21.13 9.06 8.98
N ALA A 157 21.41 7.76 8.79
CA ALA A 157 21.26 7.10 7.51
C ALA A 157 19.81 7.13 7.00
N ALA A 158 18.82 6.96 7.88
CA ALA A 158 17.40 7.02 7.54
C ALA A 158 16.96 8.43 7.10
N LEU A 159 17.21 9.44 7.95
CA LEU A 159 16.82 10.82 7.67
C LEU A 159 17.56 11.39 6.45
N SER A 160 18.88 11.16 6.37
CA SER A 160 19.69 11.67 5.26
C SER A 160 19.24 11.09 3.92
N LYS A 161 18.81 9.83 3.84
CA LYS A 161 18.24 9.27 2.60
C LYS A 161 16.96 10.03 2.22
N LEU A 162 15.99 10.19 3.13
CA LEU A 162 14.75 10.90 2.80
C LEU A 162 15.00 12.35 2.34
N ALA A 163 15.86 13.07 3.06
CA ALA A 163 16.19 14.47 2.78
C ALA A 163 17.03 14.64 1.50
N ARG A 164 18.14 13.90 1.36
CA ARG A 164 19.07 14.07 0.23
C ARG A 164 18.48 13.60 -1.09
N TYR A 165 17.66 12.55 -1.09
CA TYR A 165 16.90 12.15 -2.29
C TYR A 165 15.71 13.08 -2.57
N LYS A 166 15.41 14.03 -1.66
CA LYS A 166 14.28 14.97 -1.75
C LYS A 166 12.99 14.21 -2.03
N ILE A 167 12.76 13.14 -1.27
CA ILE A 167 11.67 12.20 -1.52
C ILE A 167 10.31 12.89 -1.47
N PHE A 168 10.08 13.69 -0.42
CA PHE A 168 8.85 14.43 -0.20
C PHE A 168 9.05 15.90 -0.56
N GLU A 169 7.97 16.56 -1.00
CA GLU A 169 7.96 18.00 -1.24
C GLU A 169 8.20 18.76 0.07
N THR A 170 8.88 19.90 -0.02
CA THR A 170 9.20 20.76 1.13
C THR A 170 8.48 22.10 1.08
N ILE A 171 7.86 22.43 -0.06
CA ILE A 171 7.12 23.68 -0.28
C ILE A 171 5.62 23.42 0.00
N PRO A 172 5.03 23.98 1.08
CA PRO A 172 3.64 23.70 1.47
C PRO A 172 2.61 23.95 0.37
N GLU A 173 2.80 24.97 -0.47
CA GLU A 173 1.87 25.35 -1.55
C GLU A 173 1.82 24.31 -2.68
N LYS A 174 2.79 23.39 -2.72
CA LYS A 174 2.86 22.29 -3.69
C LYS A 174 2.39 20.96 -3.10
N MET A 175 1.99 20.96 -1.83
CA MET A 175 1.48 19.76 -1.15
C MET A 175 -0.03 19.69 -1.25
N THR A 176 -0.54 18.46 -1.30
CA THR A 176 -1.96 18.14 -1.21
C THR A 176 -2.15 16.97 -0.24
N SER A 177 -3.38 16.68 0.15
CA SER A 177 -3.64 15.43 0.88
C SER A 177 -3.44 14.24 -0.06
N LEU A 178 -2.84 13.16 0.46
CA LEU A 178 -2.71 11.91 -0.28
C LEU A 178 -4.05 11.41 -0.87
N TYR A 179 -5.18 11.61 -0.18
CA TYR A 179 -6.50 11.22 -0.68
C TYR A 179 -6.97 12.04 -1.88
N GLU A 180 -6.65 13.34 -1.94
CA GLU A 180 -6.89 14.19 -3.12
C GLU A 180 -5.95 13.82 -4.25
N LEU A 181 -4.68 13.51 -3.94
CA LEU A 181 -3.69 13.06 -4.92
C LEU A 181 -4.12 11.79 -5.66
N ILE A 182 -4.78 10.86 -4.95
CA ILE A 182 -5.27 9.59 -5.51
C ILE A 182 -6.61 9.82 -6.22
N ASP A 183 -6.64 10.70 -7.21
CA ASP A 183 -7.79 10.94 -8.08
C ASP A 183 -7.63 10.17 -9.40
N GLY A 184 -8.43 9.12 -9.58
CA GLY A 184 -8.19 8.08 -10.58
C GLY A 184 -7.04 7.15 -10.19
N VAL A 185 -6.21 6.75 -11.16
CA VAL A 185 -5.04 5.90 -10.90
C VAL A 185 -3.80 6.75 -10.65
N THR A 186 -3.14 6.51 -9.53
CA THR A 186 -1.86 7.15 -9.15
C THR A 186 -0.81 6.07 -8.99
N VAL A 187 0.28 6.17 -9.75
CA VAL A 187 1.40 5.22 -9.73
C VAL A 187 2.60 5.87 -9.09
N ILE A 188 3.12 5.28 -8.02
CA ILE A 188 4.42 5.63 -7.44
C ILE A 188 5.43 4.61 -7.96
N GLU A 189 6.28 5.05 -8.88
CA GLU A 189 7.40 4.26 -9.43
C GLU A 189 8.53 4.21 -8.41
N LEU A 190 8.82 3.00 -7.93
CA LEU A 190 9.84 2.71 -6.92
C LEU A 190 11.13 2.18 -7.54
N ALA A 191 11.09 1.72 -8.79
CA ALA A 191 12.23 1.14 -9.48
C ALA A 191 13.42 2.12 -9.53
N GLY A 192 14.63 1.58 -9.39
CA GLY A 192 15.87 2.37 -9.40
C GLY A 192 16.27 2.97 -8.04
N TYR A 193 15.48 2.75 -6.99
CA TYR A 193 15.82 3.15 -5.63
C TYR A 193 16.22 1.95 -4.75
N PRO A 194 17.07 2.14 -3.73
CA PRO A 194 17.42 1.07 -2.80
C PRO A 194 16.18 0.48 -2.10
N PRO A 195 16.09 -0.83 -1.88
CA PRO A 195 14.93 -1.48 -1.26
C PRO A 195 14.51 -0.87 0.09
N GLU A 196 15.46 -0.41 0.90
CA GLU A 196 15.15 0.22 2.19
C GLU A 196 14.45 1.58 2.02
N VAL A 197 14.79 2.33 0.96
CA VAL A 197 14.11 3.59 0.61
C VAL A 197 12.72 3.29 0.09
N GLN A 198 12.58 2.31 -0.81
CA GLN A 198 11.28 1.89 -1.36
C GLN A 198 10.32 1.52 -0.22
N ASN A 199 10.74 0.60 0.66
CA ASN A 199 9.93 0.10 1.77
C ASN A 199 9.55 1.21 2.76
N LEU A 200 10.50 2.11 3.09
CA LEU A 200 10.22 3.24 3.97
C LEU A 200 9.18 4.18 3.36
N VAL A 201 9.32 4.54 2.08
CA VAL A 201 8.35 5.44 1.44
C VAL A 201 6.97 4.81 1.35
N VAL A 202 6.88 3.53 0.98
CA VAL A 202 5.59 2.81 0.97
C VAL A 202 4.97 2.82 2.37
N ALA A 203 5.75 2.49 3.42
CA ALA A 203 5.25 2.46 4.78
C ALA A 203 4.73 3.82 5.27
N LEU A 204 5.52 4.89 5.10
CA LEU A 204 5.10 6.25 5.46
C LEU A 204 3.86 6.71 4.69
N THR A 205 3.78 6.33 3.41
CA THR A 205 2.61 6.63 2.57
C THR A 205 1.37 5.89 3.05
N LEU A 206 1.51 4.62 3.48
CA LEU A 206 0.40 3.85 4.04
C LEU A 206 -0.02 4.33 5.42
N ASP A 207 0.90 4.81 6.26
CA ASP A 207 0.59 5.43 7.54
C ASP A 207 -0.28 6.67 7.32
N LEU A 208 0.15 7.55 6.40
CA LEU A 208 -0.61 8.74 6.00
C LEU A 208 -1.97 8.39 5.39
N PHE A 209 -1.99 7.38 4.51
CA PHE A 209 -3.22 6.88 3.90
C PHE A 209 -4.20 6.40 4.97
N TYR A 210 -3.73 5.65 5.96
CA TYR A 210 -4.55 5.12 7.03
C TYR A 210 -5.13 6.24 7.91
N ALA A 211 -4.34 7.26 8.26
CA ALA A 211 -4.82 8.41 9.02
C ALA A 211 -5.93 9.17 8.26
N GLN A 212 -5.74 9.42 6.96
CA GLN A 212 -6.74 10.08 6.12
C GLN A 212 -7.98 9.22 5.87
N MET A 213 -7.83 7.88 5.80
CA MET A 213 -8.93 6.93 5.70
C MET A 213 -9.90 7.08 6.88
N GLN A 214 -9.36 7.12 8.11
CA GLN A 214 -10.16 7.28 9.32
C GLN A 214 -10.88 8.63 9.33
N LYS A 215 -10.18 9.72 8.96
CA LYS A 215 -10.76 11.07 8.91
C LYS A 215 -11.89 11.21 7.90
N ARG A 216 -11.81 10.55 6.73
CA ARG A 216 -12.85 10.65 5.68
C ARG A 216 -14.19 10.07 6.13
N GLY A 217 -14.18 9.10 7.04
CA GLY A 217 -15.39 8.44 7.52
C GLY A 217 -15.94 7.37 6.58
N LYS A 218 -17.03 6.74 7.01
CA LYS A 218 -17.61 5.57 6.35
C LYS A 218 -18.40 5.99 5.11
N PRO A 219 -18.21 5.32 3.96
CA PRO A 219 -18.92 5.68 2.74
C PRO A 219 -20.31 5.06 2.70
N MET A 220 -21.08 5.38 1.66
CA MET A 220 -22.45 4.91 1.52
C MET A 220 -22.54 3.38 1.39
N VAL A 221 -23.64 2.82 1.91
CA VAL A 221 -23.99 1.40 1.80
C VAL A 221 -25.39 1.29 1.20
N ARG A 222 -25.54 0.46 0.17
CA ARG A 222 -26.82 0.14 -0.48
C ARG A 222 -27.01 -1.36 -0.55
N GLY A 223 -27.91 -1.88 0.28
CA GLY A 223 -28.08 -3.33 0.46
C GLY A 223 -26.75 -3.98 0.88
N ASP A 224 -26.32 -5.00 0.13
CA ASP A 224 -25.05 -5.71 0.39
C ASP A 224 -23.80 -5.01 -0.18
N TYR A 225 -23.98 -3.91 -0.90
CA TYR A 225 -22.91 -3.17 -1.55
C TYR A 225 -22.46 -1.98 -0.72
N ARG A 226 -21.16 -1.87 -0.49
CA ARG A 226 -20.53 -0.69 0.07
C ARG A 226 -19.79 0.03 -1.04
N GLN A 227 -19.91 1.35 -1.06
CA GLN A 227 -19.19 2.19 -2.01
C GLN A 227 -17.69 1.99 -1.86
N LEU A 228 -17.02 1.70 -2.98
CA LEU A 228 -15.56 1.63 -3.04
C LEU A 228 -15.00 3.04 -3.22
N THR A 229 -14.20 3.49 -2.27
CA THR A 229 -13.65 4.85 -2.24
C THR A 229 -12.24 4.90 -2.78
N LYS A 230 -11.38 3.98 -2.32
CA LYS A 230 -9.97 3.88 -2.69
C LYS A 230 -9.52 2.43 -2.78
N MET A 231 -8.47 2.18 -3.57
CA MET A 231 -7.76 0.92 -3.59
C MET A 231 -6.25 1.13 -3.52
N ILE A 232 -5.55 0.19 -2.92
CA ILE A 232 -4.08 0.13 -2.92
C ILE A 232 -3.67 -1.14 -3.65
N LEU A 233 -2.75 -1.02 -4.61
CA LEU A 233 -2.09 -2.13 -5.28
C LEU A 233 -0.62 -2.12 -4.90
N VAL A 234 -0.15 -3.22 -4.32
CA VAL A 234 1.28 -3.49 -4.12
C VAL A 234 1.63 -4.69 -4.98
N ASP A 235 2.39 -4.45 -6.05
CA ASP A 235 2.93 -5.54 -6.88
C ASP A 235 4.30 -5.97 -6.35
N GLU A 236 4.59 -7.27 -6.46
CA GLU A 236 5.75 -7.90 -5.82
C GLU A 236 5.87 -7.51 -4.34
N ALA A 237 4.75 -7.66 -3.63
CA ALA A 237 4.59 -7.24 -2.24
C ALA A 237 5.37 -8.08 -1.22
N ASP A 238 6.15 -9.09 -1.65
CA ASP A 238 6.81 -10.03 -0.73
C ASP A 238 7.87 -9.34 0.14
N ASN A 239 8.73 -8.53 -0.46
CA ASN A 239 9.75 -7.78 0.28
C ASN A 239 9.13 -6.77 1.23
N PHE A 240 8.02 -6.15 0.83
CA PHE A 240 7.29 -5.18 1.63
C PHE A 240 6.55 -5.83 2.81
N MET A 241 5.82 -6.92 2.57
CA MET A 241 5.06 -7.62 3.61
C MET A 241 5.99 -8.21 4.69
N ARG A 242 7.19 -8.68 4.32
CA ARG A 242 8.20 -9.17 5.27
C ARG A 242 8.64 -8.11 6.30
N GLN A 243 8.49 -6.83 5.98
CA GLN A 243 8.77 -5.75 6.93
C GLN A 243 7.70 -5.61 8.01
N ASP A 244 6.53 -6.24 7.86
CA ASP A 244 5.47 -6.22 8.85
C ASP A 244 5.04 -4.83 9.34
N PHE A 245 4.89 -3.87 8.44
CA PHE A 245 4.38 -2.54 8.81
C PHE A 245 2.95 -2.60 9.36
N SER A 246 2.68 -1.81 10.40
CA SER A 246 1.41 -1.86 11.12
C SER A 246 0.25 -1.28 10.30
N SER A 247 0.50 -0.25 9.48
CA SER A 247 -0.49 0.39 8.62
C SER A 247 -1.09 -0.56 7.60
N LEU A 248 -0.30 -1.37 6.90
CA LEU A 248 -0.82 -2.36 5.96
C LEU A 248 -1.82 -3.31 6.65
N ARG A 249 -1.48 -3.80 7.84
CA ARG A 249 -2.38 -4.68 8.62
C ARG A 249 -3.68 -3.97 9.00
N LYS A 250 -3.57 -2.74 9.50
CA LYS A 250 -4.74 -1.94 9.89
C LYS A 250 -5.65 -1.68 8.69
N ILE A 251 -5.09 -1.31 7.53
CA ILE A 251 -5.85 -1.12 6.28
C ILE A 251 -6.52 -2.42 5.84
N LEU A 252 -5.83 -3.56 5.88
CA LEU A 252 -6.41 -4.85 5.49
C LEU A 252 -7.58 -5.27 6.41
N LYS A 253 -7.50 -4.97 7.71
CA LYS A 253 -8.52 -5.31 8.71
C LYS A 253 -9.72 -4.36 8.68
N GLU A 254 -9.47 -3.07 8.62
CA GLU A 254 -10.48 -2.02 8.84
C GLU A 254 -10.93 -1.37 7.53
N GLY A 255 -10.12 -1.43 6.47
CA GLY A 255 -10.34 -0.70 5.22
C GLY A 255 -11.70 -0.99 4.58
N ARG A 256 -12.22 -2.21 4.72
CA ARG A 256 -13.58 -2.56 4.26
C ARG A 256 -14.63 -1.60 4.80
N GLU A 257 -14.55 -1.17 6.06
CA GLU A 257 -15.52 -0.25 6.65
C GLU A 257 -15.53 1.12 5.96
N TYR A 258 -14.37 1.53 5.46
CA TYR A 258 -14.13 2.80 4.77
C TYR A 258 -14.24 2.71 3.24
N GLY A 259 -14.64 1.55 2.72
CA GLY A 259 -14.67 1.29 1.28
C GLY A 259 -13.28 1.28 0.66
N VAL A 260 -12.27 0.85 1.41
CA VAL A 260 -10.90 0.68 0.93
C VAL A 260 -10.63 -0.79 0.66
N GLY A 261 -10.07 -1.10 -0.51
CA GLY A 261 -9.58 -2.42 -0.86
C GLY A 261 -8.07 -2.45 -1.07
N VAL A 262 -7.46 -3.62 -0.85
CA VAL A 262 -6.04 -3.85 -1.14
C VAL A 262 -5.89 -5.00 -2.14
N ILE A 263 -5.06 -4.81 -3.16
CA ILE A 263 -4.60 -5.85 -4.07
C ILE A 263 -3.13 -6.10 -3.74
N LEU A 264 -2.82 -7.32 -3.32
CA LEU A 264 -1.45 -7.76 -3.05
C LEU A 264 -1.08 -8.82 -4.08
N SER A 265 -0.02 -8.55 -4.83
CA SER A 265 0.50 -9.49 -5.83
C SER A 265 1.87 -10.01 -5.40
N THR A 266 2.04 -11.33 -5.39
CA THR A 266 3.32 -12.01 -5.08
C THR A 266 3.54 -13.21 -5.99
N GLN A 267 4.71 -13.84 -5.92
CA GLN A 267 4.99 -15.05 -6.67
C GLN A 267 4.45 -16.31 -5.98
N GLU A 268 4.47 -16.32 -4.66
CA GLU A 268 4.09 -17.47 -3.84
C GLU A 268 3.12 -17.07 -2.72
N ILE A 269 2.32 -18.05 -2.30
CA ILE A 269 1.39 -17.91 -1.17
C ILE A 269 2.10 -17.78 0.17
N THR A 270 3.28 -18.40 0.30
CA THR A 270 4.16 -18.35 1.48
C THR A 270 4.60 -16.93 1.79
N HIS A 271 4.70 -16.06 0.77
CA HIS A 271 5.08 -14.64 0.93
C HIS A 271 4.04 -13.81 1.68
N PHE A 272 2.81 -14.30 1.83
CA PHE A 272 1.80 -13.67 2.68
C PHE A 272 1.98 -14.01 4.17
N LYS A 273 2.94 -14.86 4.52
CA LYS A 273 3.24 -15.23 5.91
C LYS A 273 4.58 -14.65 6.32
N THR A 274 4.63 -14.11 7.53
CA THR A 274 5.84 -13.63 8.19
C THR A 274 5.98 -14.33 9.54
N GLY A 275 7.04 -14.04 10.30
CA GLY A 275 7.20 -14.57 11.66
C GLY A 275 6.05 -14.17 12.58
N ASP A 276 5.54 -12.93 12.41
CA ASP A 276 4.59 -12.33 13.34
C ASP A 276 3.15 -12.26 12.79
N ASN A 277 2.95 -12.52 11.49
CA ASN A 277 1.66 -12.29 10.85
C ASN A 277 1.36 -13.23 9.67
N ASN A 278 0.07 -13.34 9.35
CA ASN A 278 -0.42 -14.06 8.17
C ASN A 278 -1.41 -13.17 7.39
N TYR A 279 -0.88 -12.43 6.40
CA TYR A 279 -1.65 -11.55 5.54
C TYR A 279 -2.73 -12.28 4.73
N ALA A 280 -2.51 -13.56 4.41
CA ALA A 280 -3.48 -14.36 3.65
C ALA A 280 -4.83 -14.49 4.38
N SER A 281 -4.83 -14.39 5.72
CA SER A 281 -6.06 -14.43 6.53
C SER A 281 -6.99 -13.22 6.31
N TYR A 282 -6.46 -12.10 5.80
CA TYR A 282 -7.23 -10.89 5.50
C TYR A 282 -7.70 -10.83 4.05
N ILE A 283 -7.31 -11.79 3.21
CA ILE A 283 -7.67 -11.87 1.80
C ILE A 283 -8.86 -12.81 1.62
N LEU A 284 -9.96 -12.29 1.07
CA LEU A 284 -11.14 -13.11 0.78
C LEU A 284 -11.17 -13.58 -0.66
N THR A 285 -10.65 -12.78 -1.59
CA THR A 285 -10.65 -13.08 -3.03
C THR A 285 -9.25 -13.44 -3.49
N TRP A 286 -9.12 -14.56 -4.20
CA TRP A 286 -7.84 -15.00 -4.73
C TRP A 286 -7.88 -15.21 -6.23
N VAL A 287 -6.78 -14.83 -6.89
CA VAL A 287 -6.50 -15.17 -8.28
C VAL A 287 -5.17 -15.90 -8.30
N ILE A 288 -5.24 -17.21 -8.54
CA ILE A 288 -4.12 -18.13 -8.42
C ILE A 288 -3.72 -18.57 -9.82
N HIS A 289 -2.64 -18.01 -10.34
CA HIS A 289 -1.98 -18.53 -11.53
C HIS A 289 -1.11 -19.73 -11.16
N ARG A 290 -0.40 -20.28 -12.15
CA ARG A 290 0.58 -21.34 -11.90
C ARG A 290 1.62 -20.90 -10.85
N VAL A 291 1.80 -21.72 -9.83
CA VAL A 291 2.85 -21.56 -8.81
C VAL A 291 3.73 -22.81 -8.74
N SER A 292 5.01 -22.62 -8.44
CA SER A 292 6.01 -23.68 -8.29
C SER A 292 5.77 -24.49 -7.02
N GLU A 293 5.61 -23.80 -5.90
CA GLU A 293 5.43 -24.40 -4.58
C GLU A 293 4.07 -24.04 -3.99
N ILE A 294 3.27 -25.07 -3.73
CA ILE A 294 2.02 -24.97 -2.98
C ILE A 294 1.83 -26.24 -2.16
N ARG A 295 1.44 -26.09 -0.89
CA ARG A 295 1.25 -27.19 0.05
C ARG A 295 -0.22 -27.33 0.42
N ASN A 296 -0.62 -28.51 0.89
CA ASN A 296 -1.99 -28.79 1.36
C ASN A 296 -2.48 -27.77 2.39
N ALA A 297 -1.60 -27.34 3.31
CA ALA A 297 -1.94 -26.33 4.32
C ALA A 297 -2.29 -24.96 3.71
N ASP A 298 -1.64 -24.59 2.59
CA ASP A 298 -1.90 -23.32 1.92
C ASP A 298 -3.22 -23.38 1.13
N ILE A 299 -3.49 -24.51 0.48
CA ILE A 299 -4.79 -24.79 -0.16
C ILE A 299 -5.91 -24.74 0.85
N LYS A 300 -5.77 -25.41 1.99
CA LYS A 300 -6.78 -25.40 3.05
C LYS A 300 -7.06 -23.98 3.53
N ALA A 301 -6.02 -23.18 3.75
CA ALA A 301 -6.16 -21.80 4.23
C ALA A 301 -6.87 -20.89 3.21
N VAL A 302 -6.58 -21.05 1.92
CA VAL A 302 -7.09 -20.14 0.87
C VAL A 302 -8.42 -20.61 0.29
N LEU A 303 -8.57 -21.90 0.01
CA LEU A 303 -9.72 -22.51 -0.65
C LEU A 303 -10.74 -23.11 0.33
N ASN A 304 -10.41 -23.25 1.61
CA ASN A 304 -11.27 -23.88 2.63
C ASN A 304 -11.75 -25.29 2.24
N VAL A 305 -10.85 -26.06 1.62
CA VAL A 305 -11.08 -27.46 1.23
C VAL A 305 -10.45 -28.36 2.28
N ASP A 306 -11.25 -29.22 2.92
CA ASP A 306 -10.80 -30.13 3.97
C ASP A 306 -10.37 -31.51 3.45
N ASP A 307 -10.99 -31.99 2.37
CA ASP A 307 -10.67 -33.29 1.78
C ASP A 307 -9.28 -33.27 1.13
N LYS A 308 -8.47 -34.30 1.44
CA LYS A 308 -7.09 -34.39 0.94
C LYS A 308 -7.02 -34.69 -0.56
N GLY A 309 -7.94 -35.48 -1.09
CA GLY A 309 -7.99 -35.79 -2.52
C GLY A 309 -8.33 -34.56 -3.34
N ASP A 310 -9.29 -33.77 -2.87
CA ASP A 310 -9.63 -32.48 -3.48
C ASP A 310 -8.48 -31.47 -3.40
N GLN A 311 -7.76 -31.42 -2.27
CA GLN A 311 -6.55 -30.62 -2.13
C GLN A 311 -5.48 -31.01 -3.16
N GLU A 312 -5.19 -32.31 -3.29
CA GLU A 312 -4.21 -32.82 -4.25
C GLU A 312 -4.62 -32.55 -5.71
N SER A 313 -5.90 -32.71 -6.02
CA SER A 313 -6.48 -32.38 -7.33
C SER A 313 -6.31 -30.90 -7.66
N LEU A 314 -6.64 -30.00 -6.73
CA LEU A 314 -6.50 -28.55 -6.91
C LEU A 314 -5.03 -28.14 -7.06
N MET A 315 -4.13 -28.74 -6.29
CA MET A 315 -2.68 -28.52 -6.44
C MET A 315 -2.18 -28.98 -7.82
N GLY A 316 -2.65 -30.14 -8.29
CA GLY A 316 -2.35 -30.64 -9.63
C GLY A 316 -2.81 -29.67 -10.71
N GLN A 317 -4.05 -29.18 -10.60
CA GLN A 317 -4.62 -28.18 -11.52
C GLN A 317 -3.79 -26.89 -11.53
N ILE A 318 -3.44 -26.35 -10.36
CA ILE A 318 -2.65 -25.12 -10.24
C ILE A 318 -1.29 -25.26 -10.92
N ARG A 319 -0.59 -26.39 -10.73
CA ARG A 319 0.72 -26.65 -11.34
C ARG A 319 0.66 -26.76 -12.87
N GLN A 320 -0.49 -27.17 -13.40
CA GLN A 320 -0.73 -27.36 -14.83
C GLN A 320 -1.41 -26.15 -15.50
N LEU A 321 -1.69 -25.07 -14.76
CA LEU A 321 -2.26 -23.86 -15.34
C LEU A 321 -1.34 -23.32 -16.44
N GLU A 322 -1.94 -23.09 -17.60
CA GLU A 322 -1.29 -22.44 -18.73
C GLU A 322 -1.16 -20.93 -18.47
N LYS A 323 -0.34 -20.27 -19.28
CA LYS A 323 -0.22 -18.81 -19.25
C LYS A 323 -1.58 -18.17 -19.55
N HIS A 324 -1.95 -17.12 -18.79
CA HIS A 324 -3.28 -16.47 -18.86
C HIS A 324 -4.45 -17.36 -18.47
N PHE A 325 -4.19 -18.37 -17.65
CA PHE A 325 -5.23 -19.07 -16.93
C PHE A 325 -4.94 -19.03 -15.44
N SER A 326 -6.01 -18.87 -14.67
CA SER A 326 -5.95 -18.80 -13.22
C SER A 326 -7.14 -19.51 -12.58
N LEU A 327 -7.00 -19.87 -11.30
CA LEU A 327 -8.12 -20.22 -10.45
C LEU A 327 -8.58 -18.96 -9.71
N TYR A 328 -9.83 -18.57 -9.93
CA TYR A 328 -10.52 -17.55 -9.18
C TYR A 328 -11.22 -18.16 -7.97
N VAL A 329 -11.02 -17.56 -6.81
CA VAL A 329 -11.64 -17.94 -5.54
C VAL A 329 -12.42 -16.74 -5.03
N ASP A 330 -13.74 -16.86 -4.98
CA ASP A 330 -14.59 -15.80 -4.46
C ASP A 330 -14.62 -15.77 -2.92
N GLY A 331 -15.24 -14.72 -2.36
CA GLY A 331 -15.38 -14.59 -0.90
C GLY A 331 -16.24 -15.68 -0.24
N GLY A 332 -16.98 -16.46 -1.03
CA GLY A 332 -17.71 -17.67 -0.58
C GLY A 332 -16.91 -18.95 -0.77
N LYS A 333 -15.60 -18.86 -1.06
CA LYS A 333 -14.68 -19.98 -1.27
C LYS A 333 -15.02 -20.88 -2.45
N LYS A 334 -15.78 -20.37 -3.42
CA LYS A 334 -16.03 -21.10 -4.66
C LYS A 334 -14.86 -20.94 -5.60
N VAL A 335 -14.36 -22.06 -6.11
CA VAL A 335 -13.22 -22.11 -7.04
C VAL A 335 -13.74 -22.22 -8.47
N ARG A 336 -13.20 -21.40 -9.37
CA ARG A 336 -13.49 -21.46 -10.81
C ARG A 336 -12.21 -21.26 -11.59
N LYS A 337 -11.93 -22.13 -12.56
CA LYS A 337 -10.90 -21.87 -13.56
C LYS A 337 -11.40 -20.77 -14.50
N MET A 338 -10.56 -19.78 -14.75
CA MET A 338 -10.85 -18.69 -15.69
C MET A 338 -9.70 -18.49 -16.67
N ARG A 339 -10.05 -18.03 -17.88
CA ARG A 339 -9.09 -17.43 -18.82
C ARG A 339 -8.96 -15.97 -18.43
N ASP A 340 -7.74 -15.56 -18.12
CA ASP A 340 -7.42 -14.18 -17.80
C ASP A 340 -7.51 -13.36 -19.07
N LYS A 341 -8.33 -12.32 -19.06
CA LYS A 341 -8.29 -11.31 -20.12
C LYS A 341 -7.03 -10.47 -19.91
N ALA A 342 -6.05 -10.61 -20.78
CA ALA A 342 -4.80 -9.87 -20.68
C ALA A 342 -5.02 -8.38 -21.03
N PHE A 343 -4.11 -7.51 -20.56
CA PHE A 343 -4.27 -6.08 -20.75
C PHE A 343 -4.20 -5.65 -22.22
N TRP A 344 -3.37 -6.28 -23.05
CA TRP A 344 -3.32 -5.97 -24.50
C TRP A 344 -4.65 -6.24 -25.21
N GLU A 345 -5.44 -7.21 -24.74
CA GLU A 345 -6.78 -7.49 -25.28
C GLU A 345 -7.81 -6.39 -24.93
N LEU A 346 -7.45 -5.45 -24.05
CA LEU A 346 -8.26 -4.28 -23.69
C LEU A 346 -7.80 -2.99 -24.34
N SER A 347 -6.54 -2.92 -24.76
CA SER A 347 -5.94 -1.71 -25.33
C SER A 347 -6.10 -1.62 -26.86
N GLY A 348 -6.64 -2.65 -27.51
CA GLY A 348 -6.94 -2.63 -28.95
C GLY A 348 -5.70 -2.73 -29.85
N ASN A 349 -4.55 -3.10 -29.29
CA ASN A 349 -3.32 -3.35 -30.03
C ASN A 349 -3.17 -4.86 -30.29
N GLU A 350 -3.81 -5.35 -31.35
CA GLU A 350 -3.35 -6.54 -32.08
C GLU A 350 -2.52 -6.13 -33.30
#